data_AF-A0A9Q7QZ40-F1
#
_entry.id   AF-A0A9Q7QZ40-F1
#
_cell.length_a   1.000
_cell.length_b   1.000
_cell.length_c   1.000
_cell.angle_alpha   90.00
_cell.angle_beta   90.00
_cell.angle_gamma   90.00
#
_symmetry.space_group_name_H-M   'P 1'
#
loop_
_entity.id
_entity.type
_entity.pdbx_description
1 polymer ?
#
loop_
_entity_poly.entity_id
_entity_poly.type
_entity_poly.pdbx_seq_one_letter_code
_entity_poly.pdbx_strand_id
1 'polypeptide(L)'
;MTGKPLAMLGAILLIVSLGTHAAQLPVQPYLAPQALDLAAFLPPPPLAGSSEDRQDLETVLLVQGQRTPQQVAQAKRDDHLSDAVFPFAGEIFGPQFTLDRHPLTAQFFRRTLKDLVQTLMPAKAHFARPRPYELSAEVKPVLAPPMGESYPSGHTMDAYLSAILLARMVPEKRDELFARAAAAGQSRVVAGVHYPTDLEGGRISAVALAVELLHNPEALDDFNRARRELRATLALD
;
A
#
# COMPACT_ATOMS: atom_id res chain seq x y z
N MET A 1 -52.69 47.21 -46.55
CA MET A 1 -52.68 45.79 -46.97
C MET A 1 -51.23 45.32 -46.92
N THR A 2 -50.69 44.99 -45.73
CA THR A 2 -50.67 43.64 -45.10
C THR A 2 -50.00 42.60 -46.01
N GLY A 3 -48.91 41.92 -45.70
CA GLY A 3 -48.02 41.84 -44.53
C GLY A 3 -46.88 40.88 -44.93
N LYS A 4 -45.66 41.12 -44.43
CA LYS A 4 -44.46 40.29 -44.73
C LYS A 4 -44.54 38.93 -43.99
N PRO A 5 -44.00 37.84 -44.56
CA PRO A 5 -44.10 36.51 -43.96
C PRO A 5 -43.24 36.39 -42.69
N LEU A 6 -43.81 35.74 -41.68
CA LEU A 6 -43.17 35.38 -40.41
C LEU A 6 -42.15 34.26 -40.65
N ALA A 7 -40.88 34.50 -40.31
CA ALA A 7 -39.88 33.44 -40.21
C ALA A 7 -40.04 32.71 -38.87
N MET A 8 -40.37 31.41 -38.91
CA MET A 8 -40.33 30.54 -37.74
C MET A 8 -38.86 30.31 -37.34
N LEU A 9 -38.45 30.89 -36.20
CA LEU A 9 -37.25 30.44 -35.48
C LEU A 9 -37.62 29.18 -34.67
N GLY A 10 -37.14 28.03 -35.13
CA GLY A 10 -37.15 26.81 -34.34
C GLY A 10 -36.16 26.93 -33.18
N ALA A 11 -36.65 26.91 -31.95
CA ALA A 11 -35.82 26.81 -30.75
C ALA A 11 -35.27 25.38 -30.65
N ILE A 12 -33.98 25.20 -30.96
CA ILE A 12 -33.25 23.98 -30.64
C ILE A 12 -32.98 24.00 -29.13
N LEU A 13 -33.73 23.19 -28.38
CA LEU A 13 -33.48 22.96 -26.96
C LEU A 13 -32.23 22.08 -26.84
N LEU A 14 -31.08 22.70 -26.58
CA LEU A 14 -29.86 21.97 -26.23
C LEU A 14 -30.05 21.36 -24.83
N ILE A 15 -30.36 20.07 -24.77
CA ILE A 15 -30.30 19.31 -23.53
C ILE A 15 -28.81 19.11 -23.23
N VAL A 16 -28.24 20.04 -22.44
CA VAL A 16 -26.94 19.82 -21.81
C VAL A 16 -27.15 18.75 -20.75
N SER A 17 -26.81 17.50 -21.08
CA SER A 17 -26.67 16.46 -20.07
C SER A 17 -25.50 16.84 -19.17
N LEU A 18 -25.80 17.51 -18.06
CA LEU A 18 -24.89 17.63 -16.92
C LEU A 18 -24.69 16.22 -16.39
N GLY A 19 -23.70 15.52 -16.95
CA GLY A 19 -23.20 14.28 -16.40
C GLY A 19 -22.76 14.58 -14.98
N THR A 20 -23.52 14.09 -14.00
CA THR A 20 -23.14 14.10 -12.59
C THR A 20 -21.96 13.15 -12.43
N HIS A 21 -20.76 13.62 -12.76
CA HIS A 21 -19.57 13.11 -12.07
C HIS A 21 -19.72 13.56 -10.63
N ALA A 22 -20.40 12.74 -9.82
CA ALA A 22 -20.36 12.89 -8.38
C ALA A 22 -18.87 12.90 -8.01
N ALA A 23 -18.36 14.05 -7.56
CA ALA A 23 -17.01 14.16 -7.07
C ALA A 23 -16.85 13.09 -5.99
N GLN A 24 -16.01 12.09 -6.23
CA GLN A 24 -15.72 11.07 -5.22
C GLN A 24 -15.16 11.80 -4.00
N LEU A 25 -15.88 11.73 -2.89
CA LEU A 25 -15.43 12.33 -1.64
C LEU A 25 -14.02 11.80 -1.32
N PRO A 26 -13.11 12.67 -0.84
CA PRO A 26 -11.75 12.26 -0.54
C PRO A 26 -11.76 11.16 0.51
N VAL A 27 -11.06 10.06 0.22
CA VAL A 27 -10.88 8.93 1.14
C VAL A 27 -10.22 9.41 2.43
N GLN A 28 -10.91 9.24 3.56
CA GLN A 28 -10.43 9.63 4.89
C GLN A 28 -9.81 8.45 5.64
N PRO A 29 -8.77 8.67 6.47
CA PRO A 29 -8.28 7.65 7.41
C PRO A 29 -9.35 7.24 8.43
N TYR A 30 -9.12 6.15 9.16
CA TYR A 30 -9.92 5.78 10.33
C TYR A 30 -9.38 6.37 11.62
N LEU A 31 -8.05 6.45 11.74
CA LEU A 31 -7.40 6.92 12.95
C LEU A 31 -7.22 8.43 12.91
N ALA A 32 -7.33 9.06 14.08
CA ALA A 32 -6.93 10.45 14.25
C ALA A 32 -5.43 10.60 13.95
N PRO A 33 -4.99 11.78 13.48
CA PRO A 33 -3.57 12.09 13.38
C PRO A 33 -2.84 11.78 14.70
N GLN A 34 -1.65 11.21 14.60
CA GLN A 34 -0.81 10.83 15.75
C GLN A 34 -1.42 9.79 16.71
N ALA A 35 -2.51 9.10 16.34
CA ALA A 35 -3.06 8.01 17.15
C ALA A 35 -2.07 6.85 17.36
N LEU A 36 -1.11 6.68 16.45
CA LEU A 36 -0.01 5.73 16.57
C LEU A 36 1.31 6.42 16.23
N ASP A 37 2.21 6.52 17.20
CA ASP A 37 3.56 7.04 17.03
C ASP A 37 4.55 5.88 16.91
N LEU A 38 4.92 5.52 15.68
CA LEU A 38 5.88 4.44 15.43
C LEU A 38 7.28 4.75 15.98
N ALA A 39 7.69 6.02 15.99
CA ALA A 39 9.03 6.40 16.44
C ALA A 39 9.20 6.15 17.94
N ALA A 40 8.12 6.18 18.72
CA ALA A 40 8.14 5.93 20.15
C ALA A 40 8.45 4.47 20.54
N PHE A 41 8.24 3.49 19.65
CA PHE A 41 8.41 2.07 20.00
C PHE A 41 9.20 1.23 18.99
N LEU A 42 9.41 1.70 17.76
CA LEU A 42 10.31 1.00 16.86
C LEU A 42 11.73 1.05 17.42
N PRO A 43 12.49 -0.06 17.35
CA PRO A 43 13.93 0.03 17.58
C PRO A 43 14.52 1.00 16.54
N PRO A 44 15.53 1.81 16.91
CA PRO A 44 16.20 2.65 15.94
C PRO A 44 16.88 1.78 14.87
N PRO A 45 17.02 2.29 13.63
CA PRO A 45 17.83 1.59 12.63
C PRO A 45 19.29 1.48 13.11
N PRO A 46 20.09 0.59 12.50
CA PRO A 46 21.53 0.54 12.75
C PRO A 46 22.18 1.94 12.72
N LEU A 47 23.03 2.20 13.70
CA LEU A 47 23.76 3.47 13.78
C LEU A 47 24.71 3.59 12.60
N ALA A 48 24.74 4.76 11.96
CA ALA A 48 25.59 5.01 10.80
C ALA A 48 27.07 4.64 11.07
N GLY A 49 27.63 3.78 10.21
CA GLY A 49 29.02 3.31 10.33
C GLY A 49 29.24 2.18 11.35
N SER A 50 28.21 1.69 12.03
CA SER A 50 28.33 0.52 12.90
C SER A 50 28.63 -0.77 12.12
N SER A 51 28.88 -1.88 12.83
CA SER A 51 28.98 -3.20 12.21
C SER A 51 27.67 -3.60 11.52
N GLU A 52 26.54 -3.31 12.16
CA GLU A 52 25.21 -3.68 11.69
C GLU A 52 24.81 -2.86 10.45
N ASP A 53 25.14 -1.57 10.42
CA ASP A 53 24.89 -0.71 9.25
C ASP A 53 25.70 -1.18 8.03
N ARG A 54 26.96 -1.55 8.23
CA ARG A 54 27.80 -2.14 7.18
C ARG A 54 27.27 -3.49 6.71
N GLN A 55 26.85 -4.35 7.62
CA GLN A 55 26.28 -5.67 7.29
C GLN A 55 24.98 -5.54 6.48
N ASP A 56 24.15 -4.55 6.79
CA ASP A 56 22.95 -4.24 6.03
C ASP A 56 23.29 -3.84 4.58
N LEU A 57 24.26 -2.96 4.38
CA LEU A 57 24.71 -2.55 3.06
C LEU A 57 25.36 -3.71 2.28
N GLU A 58 26.21 -4.51 2.94
CA GLU A 58 26.81 -5.71 2.36
C GLU A 58 25.74 -6.70 1.88
N THR A 59 24.66 -6.87 2.65
CA THR A 59 23.53 -7.71 2.25
C THR A 59 22.84 -7.19 0.99
N VAL A 60 22.63 -5.88 0.87
CA VAL A 60 22.07 -5.27 -0.35
C VAL A 60 22.97 -5.53 -1.56
N LEU A 61 24.29 -5.35 -1.43
CA LEU A 61 25.25 -5.59 -2.50
C LEU A 61 25.33 -7.07 -2.89
N LEU A 62 25.30 -7.98 -1.91
CA LEU A 62 25.26 -9.43 -2.14
C LEU A 62 24.01 -9.83 -2.93
N VAL A 63 22.83 -9.38 -2.49
CA VAL A 63 21.56 -9.66 -3.17
C VAL A 63 21.57 -9.06 -4.57
N GLN A 64 22.08 -7.84 -4.74
CA GLN A 64 22.23 -7.22 -6.06
C GLN A 64 23.13 -8.03 -7.00
N GLY A 65 24.24 -8.57 -6.51
CA GLY A 65 25.17 -9.39 -7.30
C GLY A 65 24.56 -10.71 -7.76
N GLN A 66 23.52 -11.19 -7.09
CA GLN A 66 22.87 -12.48 -7.36
C GLN A 66 21.47 -12.35 -7.97
N ARG A 67 20.89 -11.15 -8.03
CA ARG A 67 19.48 -10.99 -8.45
C ARG A 67 19.26 -11.42 -9.89
N THR A 68 18.22 -12.19 -10.11
CA THR A 68 17.82 -12.67 -11.44
C THR A 68 16.92 -11.66 -12.16
N PRO A 69 16.80 -11.72 -13.50
CA PRO A 69 15.82 -10.92 -14.24
C PRO A 69 14.37 -11.13 -13.75
N GLN A 70 14.03 -12.35 -13.30
CA GLN A 70 12.71 -12.65 -12.73
C GLN A 70 12.48 -11.91 -11.41
N GLN A 71 13.48 -11.88 -10.53
CA GLN A 71 13.40 -11.15 -9.26
C GLN A 71 13.30 -9.63 -9.51
N VAL A 72 14.01 -9.09 -10.50
CA VAL A 72 13.88 -7.68 -10.90
C VAL A 72 12.47 -7.39 -11.44
N ALA A 73 11.93 -8.27 -12.29
CA ALA A 73 10.57 -8.12 -12.80
C ALA A 73 9.52 -8.21 -11.68
N GLN A 74 9.71 -9.10 -10.71
CA GLN A 74 8.85 -9.18 -9.53
C GLN A 74 8.95 -7.90 -8.69
N ALA A 75 10.16 -7.38 -8.44
CA ALA A 75 10.33 -6.16 -7.67
C ALA A 75 9.65 -4.95 -8.33
N LYS A 76 9.65 -4.87 -9.66
CA LYS A 76 8.89 -3.87 -10.42
C LYS A 76 7.39 -4.08 -10.30
N ARG A 77 6.92 -5.33 -10.35
CA ARG A 77 5.51 -5.63 -10.10
C ARG A 77 5.09 -5.27 -8.70
N ASP A 78 5.95 -5.43 -7.69
CA ASP A 78 5.71 -5.11 -6.28
C ASP A 78 5.86 -3.61 -5.94
N ASP A 79 6.24 -2.76 -6.90
CA ASP A 79 6.39 -1.31 -6.70
C ASP A 79 5.07 -0.57 -6.90
N HIS A 80 4.05 -1.00 -6.16
CA HIS A 80 2.74 -0.36 -6.11
C HIS A 80 2.31 -0.15 -4.67
N LEU A 81 1.84 1.07 -4.39
CA LEU A 81 1.02 1.38 -3.21
C LEU A 81 -0.34 1.93 -3.64
N SER A 82 -0.66 1.89 -4.93
CA SER A 82 -1.94 2.31 -5.48
C SER A 82 -2.86 1.11 -5.64
N ASP A 83 -4.17 1.38 -5.78
CA ASP A 83 -5.18 0.36 -6.09
C ASP A 83 -5.54 -0.61 -4.96
N ALA A 84 -5.39 -0.15 -3.72
CA ALA A 84 -5.78 -0.89 -2.51
C ALA A 84 -5.02 -2.22 -2.41
N VAL A 85 -5.71 -3.33 -2.12
CA VAL A 85 -5.09 -4.64 -1.85
C VAL A 85 -5.10 -5.58 -3.06
N PHE A 86 -5.71 -5.18 -4.19
CA PHE A 86 -5.93 -6.09 -5.33
C PHE A 86 -4.63 -6.55 -6.01
N PRO A 87 -3.66 -5.67 -6.30
CA PRO A 87 -2.39 -6.12 -6.89
C PRO A 87 -1.58 -7.03 -5.95
N PHE A 88 -1.77 -6.89 -4.63
CA PHE A 88 -1.12 -7.73 -3.63
C PHE A 88 -1.68 -9.16 -3.63
N ALA A 89 -3.00 -9.33 -3.57
CA ALA A 89 -3.66 -10.62 -3.34
C ALA A 89 -4.38 -11.21 -4.57
N GLY A 90 -4.33 -10.57 -5.74
CA GLY A 90 -5.00 -11.01 -6.96
C GLY A 90 -4.64 -12.44 -7.38
N GLU A 91 -3.36 -12.82 -7.33
CA GLU A 91 -2.93 -14.18 -7.65
C GLU A 91 -3.40 -15.22 -6.62
N ILE A 92 -3.66 -14.82 -5.38
CA ILE A 92 -4.07 -15.71 -4.29
C ILE A 92 -5.57 -16.00 -4.34
N PHE A 93 -6.38 -14.96 -4.56
CA PHE A 93 -7.85 -15.06 -4.59
C PHE A 93 -8.41 -15.28 -5.99
N GLY A 94 -7.59 -15.14 -7.03
CA GLY A 94 -7.94 -15.43 -8.41
C GLY A 94 -8.73 -14.31 -9.10
N PRO A 95 -9.18 -14.56 -10.34
CA PRO A 95 -9.66 -13.52 -11.26
C PRO A 95 -10.98 -12.84 -10.84
N GLN A 96 -11.69 -13.41 -9.86
CA GLN A 96 -12.90 -12.77 -9.32
C GLN A 96 -12.55 -11.67 -8.32
N PHE A 97 -11.34 -11.65 -7.77
CA PHE A 97 -10.87 -10.65 -6.82
C PHE A 97 -10.51 -9.33 -7.51
N THR A 98 -11.55 -8.57 -7.86
CA THR A 98 -11.43 -7.30 -8.56
C THR A 98 -12.10 -6.17 -7.80
N LEU A 99 -11.67 -4.94 -8.09
CA LEU A 99 -12.21 -3.71 -7.50
C LEU A 99 -13.73 -3.60 -7.69
N ASP A 100 -14.24 -3.89 -8.89
CA ASP A 100 -15.67 -3.76 -9.21
C ASP A 100 -16.53 -4.76 -8.43
N ARG A 101 -15.98 -5.93 -8.13
CA ARG A 101 -16.67 -6.97 -7.36
C ARG A 101 -16.51 -6.81 -5.86
N HIS A 102 -15.55 -5.99 -5.43
CA HIS A 102 -15.22 -5.81 -4.01
C HIS A 102 -15.12 -4.33 -3.61
N PRO A 103 -16.17 -3.52 -3.84
CA PRO A 103 -16.13 -2.09 -3.52
C PRO A 103 -15.92 -1.81 -2.02
N LEU A 104 -16.45 -2.64 -1.11
CA LEU A 104 -16.27 -2.45 0.34
C LEU A 104 -14.85 -2.79 0.76
N THR A 105 -14.29 -3.87 0.22
CA THR A 105 -12.88 -4.24 0.41
C THR A 105 -11.97 -3.14 -0.13
N ALA A 106 -12.27 -2.62 -1.33
CA ALA A 106 -11.52 -1.52 -1.93
C ALA A 106 -11.56 -0.26 -1.06
N GLN A 107 -12.74 0.10 -0.53
CA GLN A 107 -12.90 1.25 0.35
C GLN A 107 -12.10 1.07 1.64
N PHE A 108 -12.24 -0.07 2.32
CA PHE A 108 -11.54 -0.38 3.56
C PHE A 108 -10.02 -0.25 3.40
N PHE A 109 -9.43 -0.93 2.41
CA PHE A 109 -7.98 -0.90 2.20
C PHE A 109 -7.46 0.47 1.71
N ARG A 110 -8.26 1.25 0.98
CA ARG A 110 -7.87 2.65 0.64
C ARG A 110 -7.80 3.54 1.87
N ARG A 111 -8.72 3.37 2.83
CA ARG A 111 -8.70 4.12 4.10
C ARG A 111 -7.54 3.66 4.98
N THR A 112 -7.33 2.35 5.09
CA THR A 112 -6.15 1.78 5.78
C THR A 112 -4.82 2.28 5.21
N LEU A 113 -4.70 2.47 3.89
CA LEU A 113 -3.51 3.04 3.29
C LEU A 113 -3.30 4.52 3.70
N LYS A 114 -4.38 5.29 3.92
CA LYS A 114 -4.27 6.64 4.49
C LYS A 114 -3.72 6.58 5.92
N ASP A 115 -4.22 5.66 6.73
CA ASP A 115 -3.70 5.40 8.08
C ASP A 115 -2.22 5.01 8.05
N LEU A 116 -1.82 4.13 7.13
CA LEU A 116 -0.43 3.74 6.93
C LEU A 116 0.44 4.95 6.64
N VAL A 117 0.08 5.78 5.66
CA VAL A 117 0.89 6.94 5.27
C VAL A 117 1.00 7.96 6.41
N GLN A 118 -0.11 8.29 7.10
CA GLN A 118 -0.07 9.29 8.18
C GLN A 118 0.78 8.84 9.37
N THR A 119 0.86 7.53 9.64
CA THR A 119 1.64 6.98 10.74
C THR A 119 3.09 6.71 10.34
N LEU A 120 3.34 6.34 9.08
CA LEU A 120 4.67 6.02 8.56
C LEU A 120 5.57 7.25 8.38
N MET A 121 5.03 8.32 7.78
CA MET A 121 5.85 9.46 7.38
C MET A 121 6.54 10.19 8.54
N PRO A 122 5.88 10.42 9.70
CA PRO A 122 6.57 10.98 10.87
C PRO A 122 7.73 10.11 11.37
N ALA A 123 7.56 8.78 11.34
CA ALA A 123 8.61 7.85 11.76
C ALA A 123 9.82 7.90 10.82
N LYS A 124 9.58 7.97 9.51
CA LYS A 124 10.64 8.15 8.51
C LYS A 124 11.42 9.45 8.73
N ALA A 125 10.71 10.55 8.95
CA ALA A 125 11.32 11.83 9.25
C ALA A 125 12.11 11.81 10.57
N HIS A 126 11.63 11.09 11.58
CA HIS A 126 12.30 10.96 12.88
C HIS A 126 13.64 10.22 12.76
N PHE A 127 13.65 9.05 12.10
CA PHE A 127 14.88 8.24 11.99
C PHE A 127 15.82 8.72 10.88
N ALA A 128 15.29 9.38 9.86
CA ALA A 128 16.03 10.03 8.78
C ALA A 128 17.09 9.14 8.11
N ARG A 129 16.85 7.82 8.03
CA ARG A 129 17.86 6.88 7.50
C ARG A 129 18.03 7.04 5.99
N PRO A 130 19.24 7.30 5.47
CA PRO A 130 19.48 7.36 4.03
C PRO A 130 19.27 6.00 3.38
N ARG A 131 18.86 5.99 2.11
CA ARG A 131 18.65 4.77 1.31
C ARG A 131 19.99 4.10 0.95
N PRO A 132 20.01 2.79 0.61
CA PRO A 132 21.23 2.10 0.21
C PRO A 132 22.00 2.79 -0.93
N TYR A 133 21.28 3.24 -1.96
CA TYR A 133 21.86 3.93 -3.12
C TYR A 133 22.30 5.38 -2.84
N GLU A 134 21.88 5.97 -1.72
CA GLU A 134 22.32 7.29 -1.30
C GLU A 134 23.64 7.20 -0.53
N LEU A 135 23.86 6.11 0.20
CA LEU A 135 25.07 5.87 0.99
C LEU A 135 26.21 5.28 0.16
N SER A 136 25.91 4.45 -0.85
CA SER A 136 26.92 3.82 -1.71
C SER A 136 26.55 3.87 -3.19
N ALA A 137 27.49 4.39 -3.99
CA ALA A 137 27.38 4.42 -5.45
C ALA A 137 27.46 3.02 -6.10
N GLU A 138 27.85 1.99 -5.35
CA GLU A 138 27.87 0.59 -5.82
C GLU A 138 26.47 -0.02 -5.92
N VAL A 139 25.52 0.49 -5.12
CA VAL A 139 24.12 0.07 -5.22
C VAL A 139 23.50 0.68 -6.48
N LYS A 140 22.98 -0.18 -7.36
CA LYS A 140 22.31 0.15 -8.62
C LYS A 140 20.83 -0.19 -8.49
N PRO A 141 19.99 0.75 -8.04
CA PRO A 141 18.57 0.51 -7.87
C PRO A 141 17.89 0.24 -9.22
N VAL A 142 16.86 -0.61 -9.22
CA VAL A 142 16.08 -0.98 -10.44
C VAL A 142 14.67 -0.43 -10.44
N LEU A 143 14.34 0.34 -9.40
CA LEU A 143 13.10 1.08 -9.22
C LEU A 143 13.40 2.57 -9.17
N ALA A 144 12.38 3.39 -9.41
CA ALA A 144 12.49 4.82 -9.15
C ALA A 144 12.73 5.06 -7.65
N PRO A 145 13.45 6.14 -7.27
CA PRO A 145 13.59 6.55 -5.88
C PRO A 145 12.22 6.65 -5.19
N PRO A 146 11.97 5.88 -4.12
CA PRO A 146 10.72 5.97 -3.38
C PRO A 146 10.63 7.30 -2.60
N MET A 147 9.41 7.71 -2.27
CA MET A 147 9.20 8.85 -1.38
C MET A 147 9.75 8.59 0.03
N GLY A 148 10.40 9.61 0.60
CA GLY A 148 10.89 9.62 1.99
C GLY A 148 12.06 8.68 2.26
N GLU A 149 12.44 8.62 3.53
CA GLU A 149 13.66 8.00 4.04
C GLU A 149 13.54 6.46 4.11
N SER A 150 14.63 5.75 4.36
CA SER A 150 14.67 4.29 4.27
C SER A 150 13.91 3.58 5.39
N TYR A 151 14.03 4.04 6.63
CA TYR A 151 13.50 3.32 7.80
C TYR A 151 12.24 3.97 8.37
N PRO A 152 11.18 3.21 8.70
CA PRO A 152 10.93 1.81 8.33
C PRO A 152 10.41 1.67 6.88
N SER A 153 10.38 0.47 6.32
CA SER A 153 9.91 0.25 4.95
C SER A 153 8.39 0.34 4.80
N GLY A 154 7.92 1.30 4.00
CA GLY A 154 6.49 1.50 3.74
C GLY A 154 5.83 0.40 2.90
N HIS A 155 6.50 -0.06 1.84
CA HIS A 155 6.00 -1.18 1.03
C HIS A 155 5.96 -2.48 1.83
N THR A 156 6.94 -2.70 2.71
CA THR A 156 6.93 -3.87 3.60
C THR A 156 5.79 -3.76 4.63
N MET A 157 5.60 -2.57 5.21
CA MET A 157 4.48 -2.30 6.11
C MET A 157 3.13 -2.57 5.44
N ASP A 158 2.92 -2.08 4.21
CA ASP A 158 1.69 -2.27 3.45
C ASP A 158 1.42 -3.75 3.12
N ALA A 159 2.45 -4.47 2.66
CA ALA A 159 2.32 -5.87 2.32
C ALA A 159 1.98 -6.74 3.54
N TYR A 160 2.64 -6.51 4.69
CA TYR A 160 2.32 -7.25 5.92
C TYR A 160 0.98 -6.82 6.53
N LEU A 161 0.61 -5.54 6.46
CA LEU A 161 -0.70 -5.07 6.92
C LEU A 161 -1.82 -5.72 6.10
N SER A 162 -1.64 -5.76 4.78
CA SER A 162 -2.52 -6.46 3.85
C SER A 162 -2.65 -7.94 4.19
N ALA A 163 -1.52 -8.64 4.41
CA ALA A 163 -1.55 -10.05 4.81
C ALA A 163 -2.27 -10.26 6.15
N ILE A 164 -2.02 -9.43 7.16
CA ILE A 164 -2.65 -9.55 8.48
C ILE A 164 -4.17 -9.39 8.37
N LEU A 165 -4.62 -8.34 7.69
CA LEU A 165 -6.05 -8.04 7.57
C LEU A 165 -6.75 -9.09 6.71
N LEU A 166 -6.19 -9.44 5.55
CA LEU A 166 -6.77 -10.48 4.68
C LEU A 166 -6.76 -11.86 5.33
N ALA A 167 -5.72 -12.23 6.08
CA ALA A 167 -5.69 -13.52 6.79
C ALA A 167 -6.70 -13.59 7.93
N ARG A 168 -7.12 -12.45 8.49
CA ARG A 168 -8.25 -12.39 9.42
C ARG A 168 -9.61 -12.44 8.70
N MET A 169 -9.69 -12.01 7.44
CA MET A 169 -10.90 -12.14 6.62
C MET A 169 -11.08 -13.55 6.06
N VAL A 170 -9.99 -14.15 5.59
CA VAL A 170 -9.90 -15.47 4.92
C VAL A 170 -8.73 -16.27 5.53
N PRO A 171 -8.91 -16.85 6.73
CA PRO A 171 -7.86 -17.64 7.40
C PRO A 171 -7.35 -18.82 6.56
N GLU A 172 -8.18 -19.32 5.64
CA GLU A 172 -7.88 -20.40 4.70
C GLU A 172 -6.74 -20.05 3.74
N LYS A 173 -6.39 -18.76 3.59
CA LYS A 173 -5.31 -18.25 2.74
C LYS A 173 -4.14 -17.64 3.50
N ARG A 174 -4.09 -17.86 4.82
CA ARG A 174 -3.10 -17.23 5.70
C ARG A 174 -1.66 -17.46 5.23
N ASP A 175 -1.31 -18.70 4.92
CA ASP A 175 0.07 -19.05 4.59
C ASP A 175 0.51 -18.43 3.27
N GLU A 176 -0.36 -18.46 2.24
CA GLU A 176 -0.09 -17.80 0.96
C GLU A 176 0.04 -16.28 1.12
N LEU A 177 -0.81 -15.66 1.95
CA LEU A 177 -0.79 -14.21 2.20
C LEU A 177 0.50 -13.77 2.90
N PHE A 178 0.95 -14.48 3.93
CA PHE A 178 2.20 -14.14 4.62
C PHE A 178 3.44 -14.45 3.78
N ALA A 179 3.41 -15.53 2.98
CA ALA A 179 4.47 -15.79 2.01
C ALA A 179 4.58 -14.67 0.96
N ARG A 180 3.44 -14.18 0.47
CA ARG A 180 3.37 -13.05 -0.47
C ARG A 180 3.89 -11.75 0.15
N ALA A 181 3.57 -11.47 1.42
CA ALA A 181 4.09 -10.30 2.13
C ALA A 181 5.61 -10.36 2.33
N ALA A 182 6.14 -11.53 2.69
CA ALA A 182 7.58 -11.74 2.80
C ALA A 182 8.28 -11.52 1.45
N ALA A 183 7.72 -12.05 0.36
CA ALA A 183 8.25 -11.85 -0.99
C ALA A 183 8.21 -10.36 -1.40
N ALA A 184 7.11 -9.64 -1.13
CA ALA A 184 6.97 -8.21 -1.42
C ALA A 184 8.00 -7.36 -0.64
N GLY A 185 8.23 -7.67 0.63
CA GLY A 185 9.28 -7.03 1.43
C GLY A 185 10.66 -7.29 0.84
N GLN A 186 10.98 -8.54 0.52
CA GLN A 186 12.28 -8.92 -0.04
C GLN A 186 12.54 -8.28 -1.41
N SER A 187 11.51 -8.09 -2.23
CA SER A 187 11.57 -7.34 -3.48
C SER A 187 12.19 -5.95 -3.30
N ARG A 188 12.06 -5.31 -2.12
CA ARG A 188 12.66 -4.01 -1.85
C ARG A 188 14.18 -4.05 -1.67
N VAL A 189 14.71 -5.12 -1.08
CA VAL A 189 16.17 -5.35 -0.96
C VAL A 189 16.74 -5.75 -2.32
N VAL A 190 16.06 -6.63 -3.06
CA VAL A 190 16.39 -6.97 -4.46
C VAL A 190 16.46 -5.71 -5.33
N ALA A 191 15.54 -4.79 -5.10
CA ALA A 191 15.49 -3.53 -5.82
C ALA A 191 16.60 -2.54 -5.44
N GLY A 192 17.30 -2.75 -4.32
CA GLY A 192 18.33 -1.86 -3.81
C GLY A 192 17.80 -0.59 -3.14
N VAL A 193 16.53 -0.56 -2.73
CA VAL A 193 15.87 0.66 -2.19
C VAL A 193 15.60 0.59 -0.68
N HIS A 194 15.84 -0.55 -0.05
CA HIS A 194 15.73 -0.74 1.40
C HIS A 194 16.77 -1.73 1.90
N TYR A 195 17.16 -1.60 3.16
CA TYR A 195 17.98 -2.57 3.88
C TYR A 195 17.12 -3.65 4.55
N PRO A 196 17.68 -4.84 4.87
CA PRO A 196 16.97 -5.87 5.63
C PRO A 196 16.33 -5.36 6.94
N THR A 197 17.00 -4.50 7.71
CA THR A 197 16.41 -3.97 8.95
C THR A 197 15.24 -3.01 8.71
N ASP A 198 15.16 -2.34 7.54
CA ASP A 198 13.99 -1.52 7.19
C ASP A 198 12.73 -2.38 7.02
N LEU A 199 12.88 -3.61 6.51
CA LEU A 199 11.79 -4.56 6.33
C LEU A 199 11.24 -4.98 7.69
N GLU A 200 12.12 -5.25 8.66
CA GLU A 200 11.70 -5.61 10.02
C GLU A 200 10.96 -4.46 10.70
N GLY A 201 11.46 -3.23 10.57
CA GLY A 201 10.74 -2.04 11.02
C GLY A 201 9.34 -1.96 10.39
N GLY A 202 9.23 -2.18 9.08
CA GLY A 202 7.95 -2.19 8.37
C GLY A 202 6.99 -3.28 8.87
N ARG A 203 7.52 -4.49 9.15
CA ARG A 203 6.74 -5.61 9.68
C ARG A 203 6.19 -5.31 11.07
N ILE A 204 6.99 -4.74 11.95
CA ILE A 204 6.55 -4.32 13.30
C ILE A 204 5.48 -3.23 13.19
N SER A 205 5.69 -2.22 12.33
CA SER A 205 4.72 -1.15 12.11
C SER A 205 3.38 -1.68 11.57
N ALA A 206 3.40 -2.68 10.69
CA ALA A 206 2.20 -3.31 10.16
C ALA A 206 1.36 -3.96 11.26
N VAL A 207 2.01 -4.68 12.19
CA VAL A 207 1.34 -5.30 13.33
C VAL A 207 0.70 -4.25 14.23
N ALA A 208 1.45 -3.20 14.59
CA ALA A 208 0.94 -2.12 15.42
C ALA A 208 -0.27 -1.43 14.80
N LEU A 209 -0.20 -1.07 13.51
CA LEU A 209 -1.32 -0.44 12.82
C LEU A 209 -2.53 -1.37 12.69
N ALA A 210 -2.32 -2.66 12.42
CA ALA A 210 -3.42 -3.62 12.37
C ALA A 210 -4.17 -3.71 13.72
N VAL A 211 -3.45 -3.63 14.84
CA VAL A 211 -4.05 -3.62 16.18
C VAL A 211 -4.91 -2.37 16.38
N GLU A 212 -4.39 -1.18 16.07
CA GLU A 212 -5.14 0.08 16.21
C GLU A 212 -6.39 0.12 15.33
N LEU A 213 -6.28 -0.34 14.07
CA LEU A 213 -7.41 -0.43 13.17
C LEU A 213 -8.49 -1.39 13.70
N LEU A 214 -8.11 -2.55 14.22
CA LEU A 214 -9.10 -3.52 14.72
C LEU A 214 -9.70 -3.15 16.08
N HIS A 215 -9.10 -2.22 16.83
CA HIS A 215 -9.68 -1.62 18.03
C HIS A 215 -10.56 -0.41 17.74
N ASN A 216 -10.40 0.25 16.59
CA ASN A 216 -11.25 1.36 16.19
C ASN A 216 -12.64 0.84 15.74
N PRO A 217 -13.75 1.30 16.35
CA PRO A 217 -15.09 0.77 16.04
C PRO A 217 -15.53 0.95 14.58
N GLU A 218 -15.19 2.07 13.95
CA GLU A 218 -15.54 2.35 12.55
C GLU A 218 -14.76 1.44 11.60
N ALA A 219 -13.45 1.33 11.81
CA ALA A 219 -12.59 0.45 11.02
C ALA A 219 -12.98 -1.03 11.21
N LEU A 220 -13.37 -1.44 12.42
CA LEU A 220 -13.83 -2.80 12.68
C LEU A 220 -15.16 -3.11 11.99
N ASP A 221 -16.10 -2.17 11.94
CA ASP A 221 -17.36 -2.35 11.19
C ASP A 221 -17.08 -2.51 9.68
N ASP A 222 -16.29 -1.60 9.10
CA ASP A 222 -15.92 -1.67 7.69
C ASP A 222 -15.10 -2.93 7.36
N PHE A 223 -14.20 -3.34 8.25
CA PHE A 223 -13.47 -4.62 8.15
C PHE A 223 -14.45 -5.80 8.07
N ASN A 224 -15.46 -5.85 8.95
CA ASN A 224 -16.45 -6.92 8.96
C ASN A 224 -17.33 -6.90 7.71
N ARG A 225 -17.66 -5.72 7.18
CA ARG A 225 -18.39 -5.56 5.92
C ARG A 225 -17.57 -6.05 4.72
N ALA A 226 -16.31 -5.62 4.61
CA ALA A 226 -15.36 -6.09 3.59
C ALA A 226 -15.13 -7.61 3.69
N ARG A 227 -14.99 -8.14 4.90
CA ARG A 227 -14.87 -9.59 5.14
C ARG A 227 -16.04 -10.37 4.56
N ARG A 228 -17.28 -9.93 4.83
CA ARG A 228 -18.49 -10.60 4.30
C ARG A 228 -18.53 -10.55 2.78
N GLU A 229 -18.21 -9.39 2.18
CA GLU A 229 -18.16 -9.23 0.72
C GLU A 229 -17.12 -10.17 0.07
N LEU A 230 -15.91 -10.21 0.62
CA LEU A 230 -14.83 -11.06 0.12
C LEU A 230 -15.18 -12.54 0.26
N ARG A 231 -15.64 -12.97 1.44
CA ARG A 231 -16.01 -14.38 1.69
C ARG A 231 -17.16 -14.84 0.80
N ALA A 232 -18.19 -14.00 0.61
CA ALA A 232 -19.29 -14.29 -0.30
C ALA A 232 -18.82 -14.51 -1.75
N THR A 233 -17.88 -13.68 -2.24
CA THR A 233 -17.34 -13.84 -3.61
C THR A 233 -16.50 -15.11 -3.77
N LEU A 234 -15.83 -15.55 -2.71
CA LEU A 234 -15.03 -16.77 -2.69
C LEU A 234 -15.84 -18.03 -2.38
N ALA A 235 -17.17 -17.91 -2.19
CA ALA A 235 -18.03 -18.99 -1.72
C ALA A 235 -17.52 -19.65 -0.41
N LEU A 236 -17.05 -18.80 0.51
CA LEU A 236 -16.63 -19.17 1.86
C LEU A 236 -17.67 -18.62 2.85
N ASP A 237 -18.08 -19.44 3.84
CA ASP A 237 -19.08 -19.07 4.85
C ASP A 237 -18.54 -18.10 5.90
#